data_AF-A0A7H8L5D5-F1
#
_entry.id   AF-A0A7H8L5D5-F1
#
_cell.length_a   1.000
_cell.length_b   1.000
_cell.length_c   1.000
_cell.angle_alpha   90.00
_cell.angle_beta   90.00
_cell.angle_gamma   90.00
#
_symmetry.space_group_name_H-M   'P 1'
#
loop_
_entity.id
_entity.type
_entity.pdbx_description
1 polymer ?
#
loop_
_entity_poly.entity_id
_entity_poly.type
_entity_poly.pdbx_seq_one_letter_code
_entity_poly.pdbx_strand_id
1 'polypeptide(L)'
;MNGTGPTDPAEPDDTAVRTALWRALHLDADRPGLRTSTEGASRAGTPFRSLYAPERMPALARESGFRQARHLPGRALAERWFTGRPDGLRPSTGEDFLLAAT
;
A
#
# COMPACT_ATOMS: atom_id res chain seq x y z
N MET A 1 -14.34 -43.75 -4.28
CA MET A 1 -14.53 -42.63 -3.34
C MET A 1 -13.34 -42.62 -2.40
N ASN A 2 -12.52 -41.57 -2.44
CA ASN A 2 -11.87 -40.95 -1.30
C ASN A 2 -11.17 -39.70 -1.82
N GLY A 3 -11.74 -38.55 -1.43
CA GLY A 3 -11.30 -37.23 -1.84
C GLY A 3 -10.13 -36.76 -1.01
N THR A 4 -9.07 -36.34 -1.70
CA THR A 4 -8.00 -35.53 -1.12
C THR A 4 -8.42 -34.07 -1.30
N GLY A 5 -8.85 -33.42 -0.22
CA GLY A 5 -9.13 -31.97 -0.24
C GLY A 5 -7.85 -31.15 -0.43
N PRO A 6 -7.92 -29.93 -0.98
CA PRO A 6 -6.80 -28.98 -0.95
C PRO A 6 -6.77 -28.31 0.44
N THR A 7 -5.67 -27.93 1.09
CA THR A 7 -4.21 -27.91 0.87
C THR A 7 -3.66 -27.45 2.23
N ASP A 8 -2.41 -27.78 2.58
CA ASP A 8 -1.67 -27.07 3.64
C ASP A 8 -1.86 -25.54 3.53
N PRO A 9 -1.83 -24.76 4.62
CA PRO A 9 -1.79 -23.31 4.50
C PRO A 9 -0.58 -22.97 3.63
N ALA A 10 -0.83 -22.38 2.46
CA ALA A 10 0.20 -22.05 1.48
C ALA A 10 1.40 -21.43 2.20
N GLU A 11 2.56 -22.08 2.07
CA GLU A 11 3.81 -21.53 2.57
C GLU A 11 3.91 -20.09 2.06
N PRO A 12 4.20 -19.09 2.93
CA PRO A 12 4.17 -17.71 2.52
C PRO A 12 5.13 -17.49 1.35
N ASP A 13 4.65 -16.82 0.30
CA ASP A 13 5.50 -16.43 -0.84
C ASP A 13 6.76 -15.71 -0.35
N ASP A 14 7.90 -16.00 -0.98
CA ASP A 14 9.20 -15.35 -0.70
C ASP A 14 9.18 -13.83 -0.92
N THR A 15 8.11 -13.28 -1.49
CA THR A 15 7.97 -11.84 -1.76
C THR A 15 6.52 -11.38 -1.62
N ALA A 16 6.33 -10.22 -0.98
CA ALA A 16 5.06 -9.53 -0.89
C ALA A 16 5.17 -8.09 -1.40
N VAL A 17 4.26 -7.71 -2.31
CA VAL A 17 4.04 -6.33 -2.72
C VAL A 17 2.64 -5.91 -2.29
N ARG A 18 2.54 -4.81 -1.55
CA ARG A 18 1.24 -4.29 -1.08
C ARG A 18 1.18 -2.79 -1.27
N THR A 19 0.06 -2.32 -1.78
CA THR A 19 -0.31 -0.90 -1.74
C THR A 19 -0.85 -0.56 -0.36
N ALA A 20 -0.47 0.59 0.18
CA ALA A 20 -1.08 1.14 1.37
C ALA A 20 -1.28 2.65 1.30
N LEU A 21 -2.26 3.12 2.06
CA LEU A 21 -2.49 4.54 2.30
C LEU A 21 -1.79 4.93 3.60
N TRP A 22 -0.80 5.80 3.47
CA TRP A 22 0.08 6.17 4.58
C TRP A 22 -0.37 7.48 5.20
N ARG A 23 -0.29 7.56 6.53
CA ARG A 23 -0.72 8.75 7.26
C ARG A 23 0.16 9.94 6.87
N ALA A 24 -0.46 11.09 6.62
CA ALA A 24 0.21 12.39 6.45
C ALA A 24 1.21 12.49 5.27
N LEU A 25 1.22 11.53 4.34
CA LEU A 25 2.05 11.63 3.13
C LEU A 25 1.35 12.28 1.92
N HIS A 26 0.05 12.58 2.05
CA HIS A 26 -0.75 13.15 0.97
C HIS A 26 -0.49 14.66 0.86
N LEU A 27 -0.19 15.15 -0.34
CA LEU A 27 -0.13 16.58 -0.64
C LEU A 27 -1.53 17.20 -0.61
N ASP A 28 -1.60 18.54 -0.52
CA ASP A 28 -2.88 19.27 -0.51
C ASP A 28 -3.73 19.02 -1.76
N ALA A 29 -3.11 18.69 -2.89
CA ALA A 29 -3.81 18.28 -4.10
C ALA A 29 -4.64 17.00 -3.94
N ASP A 30 -4.18 16.06 -3.09
CA ASP A 30 -4.84 14.76 -2.88
C ASP A 30 -5.78 14.75 -1.67
N ARG A 31 -5.70 15.79 -0.82
CA ARG A 31 -6.54 15.95 0.38
C ARG A 31 -8.05 15.88 0.09
N PRO A 32 -8.59 16.49 -1.00
CA PRO A 32 -10.01 16.35 -1.34
C PRO A 32 -10.40 14.91 -1.62
N GLY A 33 -9.58 14.18 -2.39
CA GLY A 33 -9.81 12.77 -2.71
C GLY A 33 -9.82 11.90 -1.46
N LEU A 34 -8.81 12.06 -0.59
CA LEU A 34 -8.72 11.35 0.69
C LEU A 34 -9.98 11.56 1.55
N ARG A 35 -10.45 12.81 1.64
CA ARG A 35 -11.66 13.14 2.40
C ARG A 35 -12.90 12.47 1.82
N THR A 36 -13.13 12.62 0.51
CA THR A 36 -14.28 11.99 -0.17
C THR A 36 -14.28 10.47 0.01
N SER A 37 -13.12 9.82 -0.13
CA SER A 37 -13.01 8.37 0.08
C SER A 37 -13.25 7.97 1.53
N THR A 38 -12.73 8.73 2.51
CA THR A 38 -12.91 8.45 3.94
C THR A 38 -14.38 8.61 4.36
N GLU A 39 -15.04 9.68 3.92
CA GLU A 39 -16.46 9.92 4.17
C GLU A 39 -17.33 8.83 3.52
N GLY A 40 -17.03 8.48 2.27
CA GLY A 40 -17.72 7.42 1.54
C GLY A 40 -17.61 6.06 2.24
N ALA A 41 -16.39 5.66 2.63
CA ALA A 41 -16.14 4.41 3.34
C ALA A 41 -16.87 4.36 4.69
N SER A 42 -16.87 5.48 5.42
CA SER A 42 -17.61 5.60 6.69
C SER A 42 -19.12 5.45 6.50
N ARG A 43 -19.70 6.12 5.50
CA ARG A 43 -21.12 6.02 5.16
C ARG A 43 -21.53 4.61 4.72
N ALA A 44 -20.61 3.87 4.09
CA ALA A 44 -20.82 2.49 3.68
C ALA A 44 -20.63 1.47 4.82
N GLY A 45 -20.31 1.90 6.05
CA GLY A 45 -20.09 1.00 7.18
C GLY A 45 -18.71 0.33 7.18
N THR A 46 -17.79 0.76 6.32
CA THR A 46 -16.42 0.23 6.18
C THR A 46 -15.36 1.32 6.43
N PRO A 47 -15.39 2.02 7.59
CA PRO A 47 -14.49 3.14 7.82
C PRO A 47 -13.02 2.70 7.77
N PHE A 48 -12.15 3.56 7.24
CA PHE A 48 -10.70 3.35 7.29
C PHE A 48 -10.24 3.32 8.75
N ARG A 49 -9.95 2.12 9.25
CA ARG A 49 -9.61 1.88 10.67
C ARG A 49 -8.27 2.53 11.06
N SER A 50 -7.30 2.45 10.16
CA SER A 50 -5.94 2.95 10.38
C SER A 50 -5.33 3.38 9.05
N LEU A 51 -4.64 4.52 9.05
CA LEU A 51 -3.58 4.79 8.09
C LEU A 51 -2.27 4.38 8.77
N TYR A 52 -1.41 3.65 8.06
CA TYR A 52 -0.13 3.25 8.63
C TYR A 52 0.83 4.43 8.65
N ALA A 53 1.62 4.56 9.72
CA ALA A 53 2.86 5.34 9.64
C ALA A 53 3.79 4.64 8.65
N PRO A 54 4.56 5.36 7.80
CA PRO A 54 5.41 4.79 6.75
C PRO A 54 6.34 3.67 7.24
N GLU A 55 6.83 3.83 8.46
CA GLU A 55 7.74 2.96 9.19
C GLU A 55 7.06 1.74 9.82
N ARG A 56 5.74 1.79 10.06
CA ARG A 56 5.03 0.70 10.77
C ARG A 56 4.87 -0.55 9.91
N MET A 57 4.53 -0.43 8.63
CA MET A 57 4.34 -1.64 7.80
C MET A 57 5.65 -2.35 7.46
N PRO A 58 6.78 -1.66 7.16
CA PRO A 58 8.07 -2.34 7.04
C PRO A 58 8.50 -3.02 8.34
N ALA A 59 8.15 -2.48 9.52
CA ALA A 59 8.40 -3.15 10.79
C ALA A 59 7.55 -4.43 10.92
N LEU A 60 6.25 -4.34 10.64
CA LEU A 60 5.35 -5.50 10.63
C LEU A 60 5.80 -6.59 9.65
N ALA A 61 6.26 -6.22 8.45
CA ALA A 61 6.78 -7.18 7.50
C ALA A 61 8.02 -7.94 8.04
N ARG A 62 8.92 -7.25 8.74
CA ARG A 62 10.07 -7.90 9.39
C ARG A 62 9.64 -8.79 10.55
N GLU A 63 8.70 -8.33 11.38
CA GLU A 63 8.11 -9.14 12.46
C GLU A 63 7.45 -10.42 11.90
N SER A 64 6.93 -10.37 10.67
CA SER A 64 6.33 -11.51 9.96
C SER A 64 7.35 -12.41 9.22
N GLY A 65 8.66 -12.16 9.33
CA GLY A 65 9.71 -13.05 8.79
C GLY A 65 10.35 -12.62 7.47
N PHE A 66 9.94 -11.48 6.86
CA PHE A 66 10.64 -10.95 5.68
C PHE A 66 11.99 -10.34 6.09
N ARG A 67 13.11 -10.84 5.53
CA ARG A 67 14.45 -10.28 5.81
C ARG A 67 14.62 -8.87 5.23
N GLN A 68 13.96 -8.58 4.12
CA GLN A 68 13.96 -7.29 3.47
C GLN A 68 12.55 -6.68 3.50
N ALA A 69 12.44 -5.43 3.92
CA ALA A 69 11.18 -4.68 3.86
C ALA A 69 11.46 -3.18 3.67
N ARG A 70 10.92 -2.59 2.60
CA ARG A 70 11.07 -1.16 2.30
C ARG A 70 9.76 -0.52 1.86
N HIS A 71 9.62 0.73 2.28
CA HIS A 71 8.62 1.66 1.77
C HIS A 71 9.14 2.28 0.46
N LEU A 72 8.30 2.26 -0.57
CA LEU A 72 8.54 2.86 -1.87
C LEU A 72 7.52 3.97 -2.09
N PRO A 73 7.90 5.25 -1.85
CA PRO A 73 6.96 6.35 -1.92
C PRO A 73 6.50 6.61 -3.36
N GLY A 74 5.22 6.90 -3.56
CA GLY A 74 4.60 7.17 -4.86
C GLY A 74 5.27 8.32 -5.59
N ARG A 75 5.78 9.32 -4.86
CA ARG A 75 6.59 10.41 -5.44
C ARG A 75 7.85 9.91 -6.15
N ALA A 76 8.53 8.87 -5.64
CA ALA A 76 9.71 8.33 -6.29
C ALA A 76 9.35 7.61 -7.61
N LEU A 77 8.17 6.99 -7.67
CA LEU A 77 7.64 6.42 -8.91
C LEU A 77 7.23 7.51 -9.90
N ALA A 78 6.59 8.58 -9.40
CA ALA A 78 6.22 9.74 -10.19
C ALA A 78 7.45 10.44 -10.80
N GLU A 79 8.48 10.69 -9.99
CA GLU A 79 9.74 11.27 -10.44
C GLU A 79 10.42 10.41 -11.50
N ARG A 80 10.44 9.09 -11.31
CA ARG A 80 11.14 8.18 -12.22
C ARG A 80 10.42 7.99 -13.55
N TRP A 81 9.08 7.98 -13.55
CA TRP A 81 8.31 7.50 -14.71
C TRP A 81 7.30 8.51 -15.28
N PHE A 82 6.97 9.57 -14.55
CA PHE A 82 5.96 10.55 -14.93
C PHE A 82 6.52 11.97 -15.11
N THR A 83 7.81 12.19 -14.83
CA THR A 83 8.48 13.47 -15.07
C THR A 83 8.47 13.84 -16.55
N GLY A 84 8.12 15.09 -16.85
CA GLY A 84 8.17 15.64 -18.22
C GLY A 84 7.01 15.21 -19.12
N ARG A 85 5.98 14.57 -18.57
CA ARG A 85 4.79 14.23 -19.35
C ARG A 85 4.07 15.50 -19.85
N PRO A 86 3.75 15.58 -21.15
CA PRO A 86 3.12 16.76 -21.74
C PRO A 86 1.67 16.97 -21.25
N ASP A 87 1.03 15.91 -20.75
CA ASP A 87 -0.32 15.95 -20.17
C ASP A 87 -0.33 16.25 -18.65
N GLY A 88 0.85 16.39 -18.03
CA GLY A 88 0.98 16.65 -16.59
C GLY A 88 0.48 15.51 -15.69
N LEU A 89 0.20 14.32 -16.24
CA LEU A 89 -0.30 13.19 -15.45
C LEU A 89 0.75 12.75 -14.43
N ARG A 90 0.31 12.55 -13.20
CA ARG A 90 1.13 12.02 -12.10
C ARG A 90 0.28 11.13 -11.18
N PRO A 91 0.86 10.08 -10.57
CA PRO A 91 0.20 9.30 -9.53
C PRO A 91 -0.20 10.16 -8.32
N SER A 92 -1.18 9.66 -7.56
CA SER A 92 -1.50 10.20 -6.22
C SER A 92 -0.26 10.12 -5.33
N THR A 93 -0.08 11.12 -4.47
CA THR A 93 0.96 11.13 -3.43
C THR A 93 0.53 10.42 -2.15
N GLY A 94 -0.73 9.99 -2.08
CA GLY A 94 -1.29 9.26 -0.93
C GLY A 94 -1.11 7.75 -0.96
N GLU A 95 -0.71 7.20 -2.10
CA GLU A 95 -0.63 5.78 -2.37
C GLU A 95 0.83 5.37 -2.54
N ASP A 96 1.37 4.66 -1.56
CA ASP A 96 2.73 4.13 -1.66
C ASP A 96 2.77 2.62 -1.47
N PHE A 97 3.90 2.03 -1.85
CA PHE A 97 4.08 0.58 -1.84
C PHE A 97 4.95 0.13 -0.66
N LEU A 98 4.56 -0.98 -0.06
CA LEU A 98 5.45 -1.86 0.69
C LEU A 98 5.99 -2.93 -0.27
N LEU A 99 7.30 -3.07 -0.31
CA LEU A 99 7.98 -4.22 -0.90
C LEU A 99 8.69 -4.99 0.19
N ALA A 100 8.36 -6.27 0.35
CA ALA A 100 8.99 -7.17 1.29
C ALA A 100 9.45 -8.46 0.59
N ALA A 101 10.60 -9.00 0.99
CA ALA A 101 11.18 -10.23 0.45
C ALA A 101 11.93 -11.00 1.54
N THR A 102 12.02 -12.31 1.38
CA THR A 102 12.83 -13.19 2.21
C THR A 102 14.30 -13.12 1.85
#